data_AF-A0A7S0C1S0-F1
#
_entry.id   AF-A0A7S0C1S0-F1
#
_cell.length_a   1.000
_cell.length_b   1.000
_cell.length_c   1.000
_cell.angle_alpha   90.00
_cell.angle_beta   90.00
_cell.angle_gamma   90.00
#
_symmetry.space_group_name_H-M   'P 1'
#
loop_
_entity.id
_entity.type
_entity.pdbx_description
1 polymer ?
#
loop_
_entity_poly.entity_id
_entity_poly.type
_entity_poly.pdbx_seq_one_letter_code
_entity_poly.pdbx_strand_id
1 'polypeptide(L)'
;FMVQVDGVRSNNKVSGSEFNDEEEQQINHVLVLGCSNCPWDLDEAVLRRFERRIYVPLPDEDARLSLINMMIKSEIHSLSQDDVWKLTKLTNGYSCSDLTSLGKEAAFGPLRSLGGLEEIQNANSDDLRPINFGDFDSAISKSGRRSVSSSMLKKYNTWEQEQNTR
;
A
#
# COMPACT_ATOMS: atom_id res chain seq x y z
N PHE A 1 2.12 3.29 8.72
CA PHE A 1 0.90 2.52 8.98
C PHE A 1 1.04 1.74 10.29
N MET A 2 0.33 2.19 11.32
CA MET A 2 0.06 1.42 12.54
C MET A 2 -1.29 0.74 12.34
N VAL A 3 -1.36 -0.60 12.42
CA VAL A 3 -2.64 -1.32 12.44
C VAL A 3 -2.83 -1.93 13.81
N GLN A 4 -4.01 -1.73 14.40
CA GLN A 4 -4.40 -2.38 15.64
C GLN A 4 -5.74 -3.07 15.53
N VAL A 5 -5.81 -4.27 16.12
CA VAL A 5 -7.02 -5.02 16.44
C VAL A 5 -7.32 -4.91 17.94
N ASP A 6 -8.47 -4.36 18.31
CA ASP A 6 -9.04 -4.50 19.65
C ASP A 6 -10.57 -4.71 19.56
N GLY A 7 -11.09 -5.60 20.40
CA GLY A 7 -12.48 -6.02 20.46
C GLY A 7 -13.19 -5.32 21.62
N VAL A 8 -13.98 -4.29 21.35
CA VAL A 8 -14.70 -3.58 22.42
C VAL A 8 -16.03 -4.29 22.72
N ARG A 9 -16.22 -4.65 24.00
CA ARG A 9 -17.47 -5.21 24.52
C ARG A 9 -18.45 -4.06 24.81
N SER A 10 -19.46 -3.86 23.97
CA SER A 10 -20.49 -2.83 24.24
C SER A 10 -21.52 -3.33 25.26
N ASN A 11 -21.60 -2.67 26.42
CA ASN A 11 -22.72 -2.80 27.36
C ASN A 11 -23.67 -1.61 27.17
N ASN A 12 -24.62 -1.72 26.23
CA ASN A 12 -25.75 -0.79 26.17
C ASN A 12 -26.80 -1.24 27.19
N LYS A 13 -26.86 -0.59 28.35
CA LYS A 13 -28.10 -0.56 29.15
C LYS A 13 -28.95 0.60 28.65
N VAL A 14 -29.97 0.30 27.85
CA VAL A 14 -31.09 1.21 27.63
C VAL A 14 -32.00 1.08 28.85
N SER A 15 -32.10 2.16 29.62
CA SER A 15 -33.01 2.26 30.76
C SER A 15 -34.44 2.42 30.25
N GLY A 16 -35.31 1.46 30.59
CA GLY A 16 -36.76 1.66 30.63
C GLY A 16 -37.57 0.87 29.62
N SER A 17 -38.00 -0.33 30.00
CA SER A 17 -39.41 -0.75 30.05
C SER A 17 -39.48 -2.22 30.44
N GLU A 18 -40.31 -2.53 31.44
CA GLU A 18 -40.59 -3.88 31.91
C GLU A 18 -41.44 -4.61 30.87
N PHE A 19 -40.84 -5.49 30.05
CA PHE A 19 -41.54 -6.58 29.39
C PHE A 19 -40.60 -7.80 29.26
N ASN A 20 -41.14 -8.97 29.60
CA ASN A 20 -40.45 -10.25 29.55
C ASN A 20 -40.14 -10.62 28.10
N ASP A 21 -38.86 -10.70 27.75
CA ASP A 21 -38.36 -11.53 26.66
C ASP A 21 -36.98 -12.04 27.07
N GLU A 22 -36.77 -13.36 26.96
CA GLU A 22 -35.45 -13.99 26.99
C GLU A 22 -34.70 -13.61 25.70
N GLU A 23 -34.42 -12.32 25.50
CA GLU A 23 -33.52 -11.85 24.46
C GLU A 23 -32.10 -12.15 24.93
N GLU A 24 -31.54 -13.23 24.37
CA GLU A 24 -30.12 -13.51 24.41
C GLU A 24 -29.38 -12.22 24.02
N GLN A 25 -28.76 -11.54 24.99
CA GLN A 25 -28.02 -10.30 24.74
C GLN A 25 -26.99 -10.60 23.65
N GLN A 26 -27.27 -10.16 22.44
CA GLN A 26 -26.39 -10.38 21.30
C GLN A 26 -25.14 -9.54 21.57
N ILE A 27 -24.09 -10.19 22.07
CA ILE A 27 -22.80 -9.55 22.31
C ILE A 27 -22.25 -9.16 20.95
N ASN A 28 -22.46 -7.90 20.57
CA ASN A 28 -21.88 -7.35 19.34
C ASN A 28 -20.38 -7.17 19.56
N HIS A 29 -19.60 -8.07 18.96
CA HIS A 29 -18.16 -7.97 18.89
C HIS A 29 -17.78 -6.95 17.82
N VAL A 30 -17.31 -5.78 18.24
CA VAL A 30 -16.86 -4.71 17.33
C VAL A 30 -15.34 -4.66 17.33
N LEU A 31 -14.75 -4.68 16.14
CA LEU A 31 -13.32 -4.51 15.89
C LEU A 31 -13.06 -3.11 15.30
N VAL A 32 -12.17 -2.34 15.94
CA VAL A 32 -11.75 -1.02 15.44
C VAL A 32 -10.34 -1.11 14.88
N LEU A 33 -10.17 -0.74 13.61
CA LEU A 33 -8.89 -0.63 12.92
C LEU A 33 -8.52 0.85 12.70
N GLY A 34 -7.42 1.30 13.30
CA GLY A 34 -6.81 2.60 13.00
C GLY A 34 -5.64 2.43 12.03
N CYS A 35 -5.43 3.40 11.13
CA CYS A 35 -4.28 3.47 10.23
C CYS A 35 -3.68 4.88 10.27
N SER A 36 -2.42 5.01 10.71
CA SER A 36 -1.73 6.32 10.75
C SER A 36 -0.31 6.27 10.16
N ASN A 37 0.08 7.37 9.53
CA ASN A 37 1.45 7.67 9.07
C ASN A 37 2.20 8.62 10.03
N CYS A 38 1.52 9.14 11.05
CA CYS A 38 2.12 9.98 12.08
C CYS A 38 1.76 9.44 13.47
N PRO A 39 2.20 8.22 13.83
CA PRO A 39 1.78 7.59 15.08
C PRO A 39 2.30 8.30 16.35
N TRP A 40 3.37 9.10 16.23
CA TRP A 40 3.92 9.94 17.30
C TRP A 40 3.08 11.19 17.61
N ASP A 41 2.13 11.55 16.74
CA ASP A 41 1.22 12.70 16.98
C ASP A 41 -0.02 12.29 17.80
N LEU A 42 -0.18 11.00 18.10
CA LEU A 42 -1.29 10.49 18.91
C LEU A 42 -0.99 10.67 20.39
N ASP A 43 -1.96 11.19 21.14
CA ASP A 43 -1.82 11.37 22.58
C ASP A 43 -1.87 10.03 23.34
N GLU A 44 -1.44 10.04 24.60
CA GLU A 44 -1.46 8.82 25.42
C GLU A 44 -2.87 8.25 25.62
N ALA A 45 -3.91 9.10 25.65
CA ALA A 45 -5.27 8.66 25.91
C ALA A 45 -5.86 7.86 24.75
N VAL A 46 -5.54 8.24 23.51
CA VAL A 46 -5.87 7.50 22.29
C VAL A 46 -5.00 6.26 22.21
N LEU A 47 -3.69 6.39 22.44
CA LEU A 47 -2.77 5.25 22.44
C LEU A 47 -3.21 4.16 23.44
N ARG A 48 -3.71 4.49 24.63
CA ARG A 48 -4.23 3.49 25.59
C ARG A 48 -5.45 2.71 25.08
N ARG A 49 -6.25 3.28 24.18
CA ARG A 49 -7.38 2.57 23.51
C ARG A 49 -6.90 1.70 22.35
N PHE A 50 -5.64 1.88 21.97
CA PHE A 50 -4.94 1.08 21.00
C PHE A 50 -3.77 0.33 21.71
N GLU A 51 -4.12 -0.72 22.46
CA GLU A 51 -3.23 -1.75 23.05
C GLU A 51 -2.22 -2.49 22.09
N ARG A 52 -2.67 -3.14 21.00
CA ARG A 52 -1.89 -3.87 19.97
C ARG A 52 -1.43 -3.01 18.78
N ARG A 53 -0.18 -2.57 18.73
CA ARG A 53 0.32 -1.73 17.61
C ARG A 53 1.25 -2.51 16.69
N ILE A 54 0.90 -2.60 15.40
CA ILE A 54 1.72 -3.28 14.39
C ILE A 54 2.35 -2.27 13.47
N TYR A 55 3.68 -2.25 13.40
CA TYR A 55 4.42 -1.52 12.36
C TYR A 55 4.39 -2.32 11.06
N VAL A 56 3.97 -1.67 9.98
CA VAL A 56 4.03 -2.23 8.62
C VAL A 56 5.18 -1.56 7.86
N PRO A 57 6.31 -2.26 7.65
CA PRO A 57 7.47 -1.70 6.96
C PRO A 57 7.24 -1.58 5.45
N LEU A 58 8.21 -0.99 4.75
CA LEU A 58 8.30 -1.08 3.30
C LEU A 58 8.42 -2.55 2.85
N PRO A 59 7.92 -2.90 1.65
CA PRO A 59 8.04 -4.25 1.13
C PRO A 59 9.51 -4.65 0.96
N ASP A 60 9.83 -5.85 1.43
CA ASP A 60 11.13 -6.49 1.17
C ASP A 60 11.24 -6.93 -0.30
N GLU A 61 12.34 -7.60 -0.63
CA GLU A 61 12.61 -8.00 -2.02
C GLU A 61 11.54 -8.95 -2.58
N ASP A 62 11.16 -9.97 -1.81
CA ASP A 62 10.18 -10.98 -2.24
C ASP A 62 8.77 -10.40 -2.34
N ALA A 63 8.40 -9.50 -1.42
CA ALA A 63 7.16 -8.76 -1.49
C ALA A 63 7.13 -7.84 -2.72
N ARG A 64 8.22 -7.13 -3.03
CA ARG A 64 8.30 -6.31 -4.25
C ARG A 64 8.21 -7.15 -5.52
N LEU A 65 8.90 -8.30 -5.56
CA LEU A 65 8.79 -9.24 -6.67
C LEU A 65 7.35 -9.68 -6.90
N SER A 66 6.65 -10.03 -5.82
CA SER A 66 5.24 -10.42 -5.86
C SER A 66 4.33 -9.29 -6.33
N LEU A 67 4.55 -8.06 -5.83
CA LEU A 67 3.80 -6.88 -6.23
C LEU A 67 4.02 -6.53 -7.71
N ILE A 68 5.26 -6.60 -8.20
CA ILE A 68 5.57 -6.35 -9.61
C ILE A 68 4.90 -7.42 -10.49
N ASN A 69 5.00 -8.70 -10.12
CA ASN A 69 4.32 -9.77 -10.85
C ASN A 69 2.80 -9.58 -10.90
N MET A 70 2.18 -9.18 -9.78
CA MET A 70 0.75 -8.90 -9.73
C MET A 70 0.37 -7.71 -10.63
N MET A 71 1.19 -6.67 -10.63
CA MET A 71 0.97 -5.45 -11.41
C MET A 71 1.09 -5.69 -12.91
N ILE A 72 2.10 -6.43 -13.37
CA ILE A 72 2.29 -6.69 -14.81
C ILE A 72 1.28 -7.71 -15.33
N LYS A 73 0.76 -8.61 -14.47
CA LYS A 73 -0.21 -9.65 -14.88
C LYS A 73 -1.49 -9.08 -15.47
N SER A 74 -1.89 -7.85 -15.12
CA SER A 74 -3.06 -7.19 -15.71
C SER A 74 -2.79 -6.47 -17.02
N GLU A 75 -1.54 -6.42 -17.47
CA GLU A 75 -1.10 -5.63 -18.63
C GLU A 75 -0.58 -6.51 -19.77
N ILE A 76 -0.61 -6.00 -21.00
CA ILE A 76 0.06 -6.63 -22.14
C ILE A 76 1.54 -6.23 -22.08
N HIS A 77 2.44 -7.17 -21.80
CA HIS A 77 3.87 -6.91 -21.64
C HIS A 77 4.75 -7.93 -22.34
N SER A 78 5.99 -7.53 -22.64
CA SER A 78 7.05 -8.39 -23.19
C SER A 78 8.21 -8.60 -22.20
N LEU A 79 7.98 -8.35 -20.90
CA LEU A 79 8.99 -8.54 -19.85
C LEU A 79 9.35 -10.02 -19.66
N SER A 80 10.65 -10.31 -19.61
CA SER A 80 11.17 -11.61 -19.20
C SER A 80 11.22 -11.74 -17.68
N GLN A 81 11.40 -12.96 -17.17
CA GLN A 81 11.60 -13.20 -15.74
C GLN A 81 12.84 -12.46 -15.21
N ASP A 82 13.92 -12.39 -16.01
CA ASP A 82 15.13 -11.65 -15.67
C ASP A 82 14.88 -10.15 -15.58
N ASP A 83 14.00 -9.61 -16.41
CA ASP A 83 13.61 -8.19 -16.35
C ASP A 83 12.83 -7.90 -15.08
N VAL A 84 11.90 -8.77 -14.69
CA VAL A 84 11.17 -8.65 -13.41
C VAL A 84 12.14 -8.70 -12.22
N TRP A 85 13.14 -9.57 -12.24
CA TRP A 85 14.18 -9.60 -11.23
C TRP A 85 15.02 -8.31 -11.19
N LYS A 86 15.43 -7.80 -12.35
CA LYS A 86 16.14 -6.51 -12.44
C LYS A 86 15.30 -5.37 -11.86
N LEU A 87 14.01 -5.29 -12.22
CA LEU A 87 13.08 -4.29 -11.67
C LEU A 87 13.02 -4.37 -10.14
N THR A 88 12.87 -5.58 -9.60
CA THR A 88 12.81 -5.81 -8.15
C THR A 88 14.05 -5.26 -7.41
N LYS A 89 15.23 -5.38 -8.03
CA LYS A 89 16.49 -4.82 -7.51
C LYS A 89 16.55 -3.31 -7.63
N LEU A 90 16.13 -2.75 -8.78
CA LEU A 90 16.13 -1.30 -9.03
C LEU A 90 15.14 -0.54 -8.14
N THR A 91 14.03 -1.18 -7.74
CA THR A 91 12.99 -0.56 -6.91
C THR A 91 13.23 -0.75 -5.41
N ASN A 92 14.47 -0.91 -4.96
CA ASN A 92 14.77 -1.04 -3.54
C ASN A 92 14.33 0.21 -2.74
N GLY A 93 13.59 -0.01 -1.65
CA GLY A 93 13.04 1.06 -0.81
C GLY A 93 11.83 1.78 -1.41
N TYR A 94 11.19 1.21 -2.43
CA TYR A 94 9.91 1.69 -2.94
C TYR A 94 8.77 1.22 -2.03
N SER A 95 7.80 2.09 -1.79
CA SER A 95 6.52 1.72 -1.20
C SER A 95 5.59 1.09 -2.24
N CYS A 96 4.48 0.50 -1.78
CA CYS A 96 3.44 -0.01 -2.68
C CYS A 96 2.87 1.10 -3.60
N SER A 97 2.74 2.33 -3.08
CA SER A 97 2.32 3.50 -3.86
C SER A 97 3.35 3.89 -4.92
N ASP A 98 4.64 3.83 -4.59
CA ASP A 98 5.72 4.11 -5.55
C ASP A 98 5.71 3.08 -6.69
N LEU A 99 5.59 1.79 -6.36
CA LEU A 99 5.49 0.71 -7.34
C LEU A 99 4.25 0.88 -8.24
N THR A 100 3.09 1.17 -7.65
CA THR A 100 1.86 1.42 -8.41
C THR A 100 2.01 2.60 -9.38
N SER A 101 2.63 3.68 -8.92
CA SER A 101 2.88 4.87 -9.75
C SER A 101 3.88 4.58 -10.86
N LEU A 102 4.91 3.79 -10.57
CA LEU A 102 5.88 3.31 -11.54
C LEU A 102 5.20 2.48 -12.65
N GLY A 103 4.33 1.53 -12.29
CA GLY A 103 3.58 0.74 -13.25
C GLY A 103 2.71 1.58 -14.16
N LYS A 104 1.97 2.54 -13.59
CA LYS A 104 1.16 3.50 -14.36
C LYS A 104 2.01 4.31 -15.33
N GLU A 105 3.15 4.82 -14.88
CA GLU A 105 4.05 5.60 -15.73
C GLU A 105 4.67 4.78 -16.86
N ALA A 106 5.00 3.51 -16.59
CA ALA A 106 5.49 2.56 -17.60
C ALA A 106 4.40 2.19 -18.61
N ALA A 107 3.13 2.08 -18.18
CA ALA A 107 2.00 1.79 -19.06
C ALA A 107 1.74 2.89 -20.12
N PHE A 108 2.15 4.14 -19.85
CA PHE A 108 2.15 5.21 -20.87
C PHE A 108 3.32 5.12 -21.86
N GLY A 109 4.29 4.24 -21.63
CA GLY A 109 5.46 4.05 -22.49
C GLY A 109 5.10 3.72 -23.94
N PRO A 110 4.28 2.68 -24.20
CA PRO A 110 3.77 2.38 -25.55
C PRO A 110 3.09 3.57 -26.23
N LEU A 111 2.23 4.29 -25.51
CA LEU A 111 1.52 5.45 -26.04
C LEU A 111 2.48 6.57 -26.48
N ARG A 112 3.54 6.81 -25.70
CA ARG A 112 4.57 7.82 -26.02
C ARG A 112 5.49 7.40 -27.18
N SER A 113 5.47 6.13 -27.56
CA SER A 113 6.23 5.65 -28.72
C SER A 113 5.50 5.83 -30.05
N LEU A 114 4.26 6.30 -30.03
CA LEU A 114 3.53 6.72 -31.23
C LEU A 114 4.14 8.02 -31.79
N GLY A 115 4.04 8.20 -33.11
CA GLY A 115 4.74 9.24 -33.88
C GLY A 115 4.37 10.69 -33.55
N GLY A 116 3.35 10.93 -32.72
CA GLY A 116 2.87 12.26 -32.40
C GLY A 116 1.44 12.28 -31.85
N LEU A 117 0.91 13.50 -31.65
CA LEU A 117 -0.44 13.75 -31.14
C LEU A 117 -1.54 13.24 -32.08
N GLU A 118 -1.33 13.31 -33.39
CA GLU A 118 -2.31 12.84 -34.38
C GLU A 118 -2.42 11.32 -34.36
N GLU A 119 -1.29 10.61 -34.25
CA GLU A 119 -1.26 9.16 -34.11
C GLU A 119 -1.88 8.72 -32.80
N ILE A 120 -1.60 9.44 -31.70
CA ILE A 120 -2.22 9.16 -30.39
C ILE A 120 -3.74 9.34 -30.43
N GLN A 121 -4.25 10.38 -31.10
CA GLN A 121 -5.70 10.63 -31.17
C GLN A 121 -6.45 9.56 -31.96
N ASN A 122 -5.79 8.95 -32.95
CA ASN A 122 -6.40 7.96 -33.82
C ASN A 122 -6.06 6.51 -33.43
N ALA A 123 -5.19 6.29 -32.45
CA ALA A 123 -4.77 4.97 -32.02
C ALA A 123 -5.86 4.24 -31.24
N ASN A 124 -6.01 2.95 -31.52
CA ASN A 124 -6.77 2.00 -30.71
C ASN A 124 -5.84 1.24 -29.75
N SER A 125 -6.44 0.45 -28.84
CA SER A 125 -5.67 -0.41 -27.92
C SER A 125 -4.73 -1.37 -28.65
N ASP A 126 -5.12 -1.83 -29.84
CA ASP A 126 -4.39 -2.85 -30.60
C ASP A 126 -3.18 -2.27 -31.35
N ASP A 127 -3.13 -0.95 -31.52
CA ASP A 127 -2.00 -0.25 -32.15
C ASP A 127 -0.83 -0.05 -31.16
N LEU A 128 -1.06 -0.32 -29.87
CA LEU A 128 -0.06 -0.17 -28.83
C LEU A 128 0.80 -1.42 -28.74
N ARG A 129 2.12 -1.23 -28.83
CA ARG A 129 3.07 -2.30 -28.52
C ARG A 129 2.95 -2.74 -27.05
N PRO A 130 3.31 -3.98 -26.70
CA PRO A 130 3.42 -4.40 -25.31
C PRO A 130 4.38 -3.51 -24.51
N ILE A 131 4.11 -3.37 -23.21
CA ILE A 131 5.02 -2.72 -22.25
C ILE A 131 6.30 -3.55 -22.16
N ASN A 132 7.46 -2.91 -22.27
CA ASN A 132 8.76 -3.57 -22.17
C ASN A 132 9.61 -2.97 -21.04
N PHE A 133 10.79 -3.55 -20.80
CA PHE A 133 11.67 -3.08 -19.72
C PHE A 133 12.12 -1.62 -19.90
N GLY A 134 12.28 -1.15 -21.13
CA GLY A 134 12.68 0.23 -21.41
C GLY A 134 11.64 1.27 -20.95
N ASP A 135 10.36 0.89 -20.93
CA ASP A 135 9.29 1.73 -20.38
C ASP A 135 9.44 1.92 -18.88
N PHE A 136 9.75 0.82 -18.17
CA PHE A 136 10.02 0.87 -16.73
C PHE A 136 11.32 1.60 -16.41
N ASP A 137 12.39 1.38 -17.18
CA ASP A 137 13.67 2.07 -16.99
C ASP A 137 13.53 3.60 -17.17
N SER A 138 12.78 4.00 -18.21
CA SER A 138 12.41 5.39 -18.44
C SER A 138 11.54 5.95 -17.31
N ALA A 139 10.57 5.17 -16.83
CA ALA A 139 9.69 5.53 -15.73
C ALA A 139 10.45 5.68 -14.41
N ILE A 140 11.40 4.81 -14.10
CA ILE A 140 12.30 4.93 -12.93
C ILE A 140 13.16 6.18 -13.06
N SER A 141 13.68 6.48 -14.24
CA SER A 141 14.49 7.68 -14.45
C SER A 141 13.70 8.98 -14.24
N LYS A 142 12.42 9.02 -14.64
CA LYS A 142 11.53 10.18 -14.49
C LYS A 142 10.92 10.30 -13.09
N SER A 143 10.46 9.18 -12.56
CA SER A 143 9.65 9.08 -11.33
C SER A 143 10.44 8.54 -10.13
N GLY A 144 11.75 8.33 -10.27
CA GLY A 144 12.61 7.56 -9.35
C GLY A 144 12.82 8.13 -7.94
N ARG A 145 12.03 9.12 -7.54
CA ARG A 145 12.01 9.61 -6.17
C ARG A 145 11.13 8.69 -5.34
N ARG A 146 11.77 7.83 -4.56
CA ARG A 146 11.14 7.13 -3.43
C ARG A 146 10.35 8.16 -2.59
N SER A 147 9.08 7.88 -2.32
CA SER A 147 8.26 8.76 -1.48
C SER A 147 8.70 8.72 -0.01
N VAL A 148 9.27 7.59 0.44
CA VAL A 148 9.73 7.41 1.82
C VAL A 148 11.25 7.61 1.90
N SER A 149 11.67 8.60 2.69
CA SER A 149 13.09 8.90 2.92
C SER A 149 13.70 7.98 3.97
N SER A 150 15.03 7.85 3.95
CA SER A 150 15.78 7.13 4.98
C SER A 150 15.61 7.73 6.38
N SER A 151 15.44 9.06 6.49
CA SER A 151 15.16 9.73 7.76
C SER A 151 13.78 9.36 8.31
N MET A 152 12.78 9.24 7.44
CA MET A 152 11.43 8.82 7.83
C MET A 152 11.42 7.36 8.30
N LEU A 153 12.14 6.46 7.61
CA LEU A 153 12.29 5.07 8.04
C LEU A 153 12.95 4.94 9.42
N LYS A 154 14.00 5.73 9.68
CA LYS A 154 14.62 5.77 11.01
C LYS A 154 13.60 6.19 12.07
N LYS A 155 12.80 7.22 11.80
CA LYS A 155 11.75 7.69 12.72
C LYS A 155 10.73 6.59 13.05
N TYR A 156 10.28 5.82 12.04
CA TYR A 156 9.37 4.70 12.28
C TYR A 156 10.02 3.58 13.10
N ASN A 157 11.25 3.19 12.79
CA ASN A 157 11.95 2.14 13.52
C ASN A 157 12.21 2.52 14.99
N THR A 158 12.57 3.79 15.25
CA THR A 158 12.71 4.29 16.63
C THR A 158 11.38 4.21 17.37
N TRP A 159 10.29 4.67 16.74
CA TRP A 159 8.97 4.61 17.34
C TRP A 159 8.53 3.16 17.63
N GLU A 160 8.77 2.22 16.72
CA GLU A 160 8.48 0.79 16.93
C GLU A 160 9.23 0.22 18.14
N GLN A 161 10.52 0.54 18.29
CA GLN A 161 11.33 0.09 19.44
C GLN A 161 10.80 0.64 20.77
N GLU A 162 10.36 1.90 20.80
CA GLU A 162 9.76 2.53 21.98
C GLU A 162 8.42 1.90 22.37
N GLN A 163 7.65 1.41 21.38
CA GLN A 163 6.37 0.74 21.65
C GLN A 163 6.55 -0.73 22.06
N ASN A 164 7.50 -1.46 21.46
CA ASN A 164 7.74 -2.88 21.78
C ASN A 164 8.45 -3.09 23.12
N THR A 165 9.04 -2.05 23.71
CA THR A 165 9.67 -2.11 25.04
C THR A 165 8.71 -1.77 26.20
N ARG A 166 7.44 -1.47 25.90
CA ARG A 166 6.39 -1.16 26.88
C ARG A 166 5.37 -2.29 26.96
#